data_AF-A0A2Y9TWD7-F1
#
_entry.id   AF-A0A2Y9TWD7-F1
#
_cell.length_a   1.000
_cell.length_b   1.000
_cell.length_c   1.000
_cell.angle_alpha   90.00
_cell.angle_beta   90.00
_cell.angle_gamma   90.00
#
_symmetry.space_group_name_H-M   'P 1'
#
loop_
_entity.id
_entity.type
_entity.pdbx_description
1 polymer ?
#
loop_
_entity_poly.entity_id
_entity_poly.type
_entity_poly.pdbx_seq_one_letter_code
_entity_poly.pdbx_strand_id
1 'polypeptide(L)' 'MRDKQPAKSLSTKAREAMKPYDKDKVDTGENMGLHVTCGATGVKIFFYRYSSPIVGNLIQITIGCFPQISL' A
#
# COMPACT_ATOMS: atom_id res chain seq x y z
N MET A 1 14.82 -1.74 -23.07
CA MET A 1 13.84 -1.78 -21.97
C MET A 1 14.59 -1.39 -20.70
N ARG A 2 14.11 -0.43 -19.90
CA ARG A 2 14.77 -0.10 -18.63
C ARG A 2 14.49 -1.23 -17.66
N ASP A 3 15.52 -2.00 -17.29
CA ASP A 3 15.46 -2.94 -16.16
C ASP A 3 15.10 -2.14 -14.90
N LYS A 4 13.82 -2.16 -14.56
CA LYS A 4 13.30 -1.52 -13.37
C LYS A 4 13.70 -2.45 -12.23
N GLN A 5 14.71 -2.06 -11.45
CA GLN A 5 15.12 -2.84 -10.29
C GLN A 5 13.89 -3.19 -9.45
N PRO A 6 13.80 -4.42 -8.91
CA PRO A 6 12.68 -4.81 -8.07
C PRO A 6 12.59 -3.80 -6.93
N ALA A 7 11.50 -3.04 -6.91
CA ALA A 7 11.28 -2.07 -5.85
C ALA A 7 11.27 -2.83 -4.52
N LYS A 8 11.95 -2.29 -3.50
CA LYS A 8 12.05 -2.91 -2.18
C LYS A 8 10.64 -3.07 -1.61
N SER A 9 10.36 -4.23 -1.03
CA SER A 9 9.11 -4.50 -0.33
C SER A 9 8.90 -3.49 0.81
N LEU A 10 7.64 -3.26 1.15
CA LEU A 10 7.24 -2.25 2.10
C LEU A 10 7.59 -2.67 3.52
N SER A 11 8.76 -2.26 3.98
CA SER A 11 9.20 -2.55 5.36
C SER A 11 8.30 -1.92 6.43
N THR A 12 8.25 -2.52 7.61
CA THR A 12 7.52 -2.01 8.78
C THR A 12 7.97 -0.61 9.17
N LYS A 13 9.29 -0.37 9.22
CA LYS A 13 9.86 0.96 9.50
C LYS A 13 9.40 2.02 8.50
N ALA A 14 9.27 1.66 7.22
CA ALA A 14 8.81 2.61 6.20
C ALA A 14 7.35 3.03 6.40
N ARG A 15 6.48 2.13 6.89
CA ARG A 15 5.08 2.45 7.22
C ARG A 15 4.97 3.28 8.50
N GLU A 16 5.72 2.90 9.53
CA GLU A 16 5.78 3.63 10.80
C GLU A 16 6.23 5.08 10.61
N ALA A 17 7.25 5.29 9.76
CA ALA A 17 7.82 6.61 9.47
C ALA A 17 6.96 7.49 8.54
N MET A 18 5.78 7.03 8.08
CA MET A 18 4.89 7.87 7.27
C MET A 18 4.36 9.05 8.10
N LYS A 19 4.48 10.24 7.54
CA LYS A 19 3.94 11.49 8.08
C LYS A 19 2.53 11.74 7.51
N PRO A 20 1.71 12.55 8.18
CA PRO A 20 0.45 13.01 7.59
C PRO A 20 0.69 13.62 6.21
N TYR A 21 -0.19 13.31 5.25
CA TYR A 21 -0.10 13.75 3.85
C TYR A 21 1.10 13.19 3.05
N ASP A 22 1.84 12.21 3.59
CA ASP A 22 2.80 11.48 2.80
C ASP A 22 2.12 10.78 1.62
N LYS A 23 2.86 10.65 0.53
CA LYS A 23 2.40 9.87 -0.63
C LYS A 23 2.18 8.41 -0.24
N ASP A 24 1.19 7.81 -0.88
CA ASP A 24 0.92 6.38 -0.72
C ASP A 24 2.17 5.55 -1.01
N LYS A 25 2.41 4.58 -0.13
CA LYS A 25 3.48 3.59 -0.30
C LYS A 25 2.87 2.31 -0.84
N VAL A 26 3.59 1.66 -1.76
CA VAL A 26 3.14 0.43 -2.43
C VAL A 26 4.09 -0.68 -2.04
N ASP A 27 3.53 -1.84 -1.69
CA ASP A 27 4.30 -3.05 -1.47
C ASP A 27 4.56 -3.79 -2.78
N THR A 28 5.62 -4.59 -2.78
CA THR A 28 6.14 -5.32 -3.93
C THR A 28 6.51 -6.74 -3.51
N GLY A 29 6.63 -7.64 -4.49
CA GLY A 29 6.85 -9.07 -4.20
C GLY A 29 5.54 -9.76 -3.83
N GLU A 30 5.54 -10.50 -2.71
CA GLU A 30 4.42 -11.36 -2.31
C GLU A 30 3.12 -10.58 -2.05
N ASN A 31 3.23 -9.35 -1.55
CA ASN A 31 2.07 -8.48 -1.25
C ASN A 31 1.80 -7.45 -2.36
N MET A 32 2.19 -7.74 -3.62
CA MET A 32 1.97 -6.80 -4.72
C MET A 32 0.49 -6.42 -4.84
N GLY A 33 0.24 -5.11 -4.94
CA GLY A 33 -1.11 -4.54 -4.93
C GLY A 33 -1.56 -4.06 -3.54
N LEU A 34 -0.82 -4.37 -2.47
CA LEU A 34 -1.00 -3.75 -1.17
C LEU A 34 -0.41 -2.34 -1.15
N HIS A 35 -1.19 -1.39 -0.65
CA HIS A 35 -0.83 0.01 -0.51
C HIS A 35 -1.10 0.49 0.91
N VAL A 36 -0.38 1.53 1.32
CA VAL A 36 -0.59 2.25 2.58
C VAL A 36 -0.70 3.73 2.31
N THR A 37 -1.78 4.35 2.75
CA THR A 37 -1.95 5.81 2.76
C THR A 37 -1.85 6.34 4.18
N CYS A 38 -1.46 7.60 4.35
CA CYS A 38 -1.42 8.29 5.63
C CYS A 38 -2.26 9.58 5.54
N GLY A 39 -3.42 9.55 6.18
CA GLY A 39 -4.35 10.68 6.18
C GLY A 39 -3.84 11.88 6.98
N ALA A 40 -4.58 12.98 6.92
CA ALA A 40 -4.29 14.22 7.65
C ALA A 40 -4.09 14.03 9.16
N THR A 41 -4.80 13.07 9.76
CA THR A 41 -4.74 12.76 11.19
C THR A 41 -3.56 11.84 11.55
N GLY A 42 -2.73 11.45 10.59
CA GLY A 42 -1.64 10.49 10.78
C GLY A 42 -2.08 9.03 10.83
N VAL A 43 -3.39 8.76 10.67
CA VAL A 43 -3.93 7.40 10.56
C VAL A 43 -3.45 6.78 9.25
N LYS A 44 -2.86 5.59 9.37
CA LYS A 44 -2.36 4.83 8.23
C LYS A 44 -3.33 3.72 7.89
N ILE A 45 -3.77 3.68 6.63
CA ILE A 45 -4.79 2.75 6.14
C ILE A 45 -4.16 1.85 5.09
N PHE A 46 -4.28 0.54 5.29
CA PHE A 46 -3.96 -0.48 4.30
C PHE A 46 -5.13 -0.63 3.33
N PHE A 47 -4.83 -0.59 2.04
CA PHE A 47 -5.79 -0.91 1.00
C PHE A 47 -5.13 -1.75 -0.09
N TYR A 48 -5.91 -2.61 -0.72
CA TYR A 48 -5.48 -3.47 -1.81
C TYR A 48 -6.06 -2.98 -3.13
N ARG A 49 -5.22 -2.87 -4.16
CA ARG A 49 -5.63 -2.53 -5.53
C ARG A 49 -5.36 -3.71 -6.45
N TYR A 50 -6.39 -4.14 -7.18
CA TYR A 50 -6.28 -5.20 -8.17
C TYR A 50 -7.15 -4.93 -9.39
N SER A 51 -6.72 -5.45 -10.54
CA SER A 51 -7.54 -5.47 -11.74
C SER A 51 -8.54 -6.62 -11.64
N SER A 52 -9.83 -6.30 -11.54
CA SER A 52 -10.86 -7.32 -11.48
C SER A 52 -11.06 -7.94 -12.85
N PRO A 53 -10.90 -9.27 -13.01
CA PRO A 53 -11.14 -9.93 -14.30
C PRO A 53 -12.63 -9.98 -14.65
N ILE A 54 -13.51 -9.78 -13.67
CA ILE A 54 -14.97 -9.84 -13.84
C ILE A 54 -15.50 -8.51 -14.38
N VAL A 55 -15.03 -7.39 -13.80
CA VAL A 55 -15.55 -6.05 -14.11
C VAL A 55 -14.65 -5.30 -15.09
N GLY A 56 -13.43 -5.81 -15.36
CA GLY A 56 -12.45 -5.17 -16.24
C GLY A 56 -11.85 -3.87 -15.70
N ASN A 57 -12.17 -3.50 -14.45
CA ASN A 57 -11.76 -2.26 -13.82
C ASN A 57 -10.80 -2.52 -12.65
N LEU A 58 -10.02 -1.50 -12.32
CA LEU A 58 -9.13 -1.55 -11.17
C LEU A 58 -9.90 -1.20 -9.90
N ILE A 59 -10.03 -2.17 -9.01
CA ILE A 59 -10.78 -2.08 -7.77
C ILE A 59 -9.82 -1.78 -6.62
N GLN A 60 -10.27 -0.96 -5.68
CA GLN A 60 -9.59 -0.67 -4.43
C GLN A 60 -10.44 -1.17 -3.26
N ILE A 61 -9.85 -1.94 -2.35
CA ILE A 61 -10.51 -2.45 -1.15
C ILE A 61 -9.72 -2.02 0.08
N THR A 62 -10.39 -1.41 1.06
CA THR A 62 -9.79 -1.10 2.36
C THR A 62 -9.68 -2.36 3.20
N ILE A 63 -8.48 -2.65 3.72
CA ILE A 63 -8.23 -3.80 4.60
C ILE A 63 -8.37 -3.40 6.07
N GLY A 64 -7.78 -2.27 6.45
CA GLY A 64 -7.86 -1.77 7.83
C GLY A 64 -6.77 -0.78 8.19
N CYS A 65 -6.70 -0.42 9.46
CA CYS A 65 -5.84 0.65 9.96
C CYS A 65 -4.65 0.10 10.76
N PHE A 66 -3.48 0.71 10.61
CA PHE A 66 -2.35 0.52 11.52
C PHE A 66 -2.60 1.30 12.84
N PRO A 67 -2.24 0.78 14.02
CA PRO A 67 -1.51 -0.47 14.28
C PRO A 67 -2.40 -1.72 14.48
N GLN A 68 -3.73 -1.60 14.37
CA GLN A 68 -4.65 -2.73 14.59
C GLN A 68 -4.44 -3.86 13.58
N ILE A 69 -4.15 -3.50 12.33
CA ILE A 69 -3.71 -4.41 11.28
C ILE A 69 -2.22 -4.18 11.03
N SER A 70 -1.46 -5.27 11.00
CA SER A 70 -0.05 -5.28 10.64
C SER A 70 0.20 -6.32 9.55
N LEU A 71 1.36 -6.20 8.90
CA LEU A 71 1.87 -7.15 7.91
C LEU A 71 2.96 -7.97 8.57
#